data_AF-A0A917DTC7-F1
#
_entry.id   AF-A0A917DTC7-F1
#
_cell.length_a   1.000
_cell.length_b   1.000
_cell.length_c   1.000
_cell.angle_alpha   90.00
_cell.angle_beta   90.00
_cell.angle_gamma   90.00
#
_symmetry.space_group_name_H-M   'P 1'
#
loop_
_entity.id
_entity.type
_entity.pdbx_description
1 polymer ?
#
loop_
_entity_poly.entity_id
_entity_poly.type
_entity_poly.pdbx_seq_one_letter_code
_entity_poly.pdbx_strand_id
1 'polypeptide(L)'
;MKCISVYTKDFALFSDIYEQIMEAPPEENEEVIIEGVTVSGAGDVPDQYIERMRVKPEVVVMKERERSVTILQHGEVFEICLPSEQSA
;
A
#
# COMPACT_ATOMS: atom_id res chain seq x y z
N MET A 1 -10.14 4.07 4.73
CA MET A 1 -9.21 4.12 3.58
C MET A 1 -8.67 2.71 3.41
N LYS A 2 -8.77 2.11 2.23
CA LYS A 2 -8.29 0.73 2.05
C LYS A 2 -6.77 0.71 2.03
N CYS A 3 -6.17 -0.22 2.76
CA CYS A 3 -4.72 -0.38 2.84
C CYS A 3 -4.31 -1.80 2.45
N ILE A 4 -3.25 -1.89 1.66
CA ILE A 4 -2.65 -3.15 1.20
C ILE A 4 -1.20 -3.14 1.65
N SER A 5 -0.78 -4.17 2.38
CA SER A 5 0.60 -4.31 2.84
C SER A 5 1.34 -5.30 1.93
N VAL A 6 2.49 -4.88 1.43
CA VAL A 6 3.34 -5.61 0.47
C VAL A 6 4.68 -5.86 1.14
N TYR A 7 4.97 -7.11 1.48
CA TYR A 7 6.17 -7.48 2.23
C TYR A 7 7.38 -7.68 1.30
N THR A 8 7.93 -6.58 0.82
CA THR A 8 9.16 -6.56 0.00
C THR A 8 10.05 -5.38 0.37
N LYS A 9 11.36 -5.55 0.20
CA LYS A 9 12.36 -4.48 0.29
C LYS A 9 12.90 -4.04 -1.07
N ASP A 10 12.55 -4.76 -2.12
CA ASP A 10 13.03 -4.49 -3.47
C ASP A 10 12.03 -3.57 -4.18
N PHE A 11 12.48 -2.34 -4.46
CA PHE A 11 11.65 -1.33 -5.11
C PHE A 11 11.35 -1.69 -6.58
N ALA A 12 12.26 -2.38 -7.27
CA ALA A 12 12.00 -2.81 -8.64
C ALA A 12 10.87 -3.84 -8.63
N LEU A 13 10.99 -4.87 -7.78
CA LEU A 13 9.96 -5.89 -7.61
C LEU A 13 8.61 -5.30 -7.19
N PHE A 14 8.61 -4.34 -6.25
CA PHE A 14 7.40 -3.61 -5.87
C PHE A 14 6.78 -2.89 -7.07
N SER A 15 7.57 -2.19 -7.88
CA SER A 15 7.09 -1.48 -9.05
C SER A 15 6.51 -2.43 -10.11
N ASP A 16 7.09 -3.62 -10.28
CA ASP A 16 6.60 -4.66 -11.20
C ASP A 16 5.26 -5.25 -10.74
N ILE A 17 5.10 -5.55 -9.44
CA ILE A 17 3.85 -6.09 -8.89
C ILE A 17 2.79 -5.02 -8.58
N TYR A 18 3.17 -3.74 -8.49
CA TYR A 18 2.25 -2.65 -8.13
C TYR A 18 1.04 -2.59 -9.08
N GLU A 19 1.29 -2.67 -10.39
CA GLU A 19 0.18 -2.67 -11.36
C GLU A 19 -0.72 -3.89 -11.19
N GLN A 20 -0.15 -5.08 -10.94
CA GLN A 20 -0.91 -6.31 -10.70
C GLN A 20 -1.77 -6.20 -9.42
N ILE A 21 -1.23 -5.63 -8.35
CA ILE A 21 -1.97 -5.39 -7.09
C ILE A 21 -3.09 -4.37 -7.32
N MET A 22 -2.88 -3.36 -8.17
CA MET A 22 -3.91 -2.39 -8.50
C MET A 22 -5.02 -2.97 -9.37
N GLU A 23 -4.71 -3.92 -10.26
CA GLU A 23 -5.69 -4.64 -11.07
C GLU A 23 -6.52 -5.64 -10.24
N ALA A 24 -5.87 -6.35 -9.31
CA ALA A 24 -6.49 -7.35 -8.45
C ALA A 24 -6.04 -7.20 -6.99
N PRO A 25 -6.54 -6.19 -6.26
CA PRO A 25 -6.18 -6.00 -4.86
C PRO A 25 -6.74 -7.15 -4.01
N PRO A 26 -5.97 -7.68 -3.04
CA PRO A 26 -6.47 -8.72 -2.15
C PRO A 26 -7.64 -8.22 -1.30
N GLU A 27 -8.54 -9.14 -0.92
CA GLU A 27 -9.62 -8.84 0.01
C GLU A 27 -9.09 -8.58 1.43
N GLU A 28 -9.96 -8.02 2.28
CA GLU A 28 -9.61 -7.76 3.68
C GLU A 28 -9.32 -9.07 4.42
N ASN A 29 -8.19 -9.12 5.13
CA ASN A 29 -7.65 -10.33 5.77
C ASN A 29 -7.28 -11.46 4.79
N GLU A 30 -7.15 -11.15 3.50
CA GLU A 30 -6.61 -12.08 2.51
C GLU A 30 -5.11 -11.87 2.34
N GLU A 31 -4.36 -12.97 2.21
CA GLU A 31 -2.95 -12.98 1.88
C GLU A 31 -2.74 -13.74 0.57
N VAL A 32 -2.10 -13.08 -0.39
CA VAL A 32 -1.76 -13.65 -1.69
C VAL A 32 -0.26 -13.53 -1.92
N ILE A 33 0.30 -14.44 -2.72
CA ILE A 33 1.71 -14.42 -3.10
C ILE A 33 1.80 -14.02 -4.57
N ILE A 34 2.38 -12.85 -4.83
CA ILE A 34 2.59 -12.31 -6.18
C ILE A 34 4.10 -12.26 -6.41
N GLU A 35 4.59 -13.01 -7.40
CA GLU A 35 6.02 -13.10 -7.74
C GLU A 35 6.95 -13.42 -6.55
N GLY A 36 6.43 -14.20 -5.58
CA GLY A 36 7.16 -14.56 -4.35
C GLY A 36 7.12 -13.50 -3.25
N VAL A 37 6.38 -12.40 -3.44
CA VAL A 37 6.10 -11.37 -2.43
C VAL A 37 4.76 -11.63 -1.79
N THR A 38 4.71 -11.57 -0.47
CA THR A 38 3.44 -11.62 0.27
C THR A 38 2.74 -10.27 0.16
N VAL A 39 1.50 -10.29 -0.30
CA VAL A 39 0.61 -9.13 -0.38
C VAL A 39 -0.60 -9.43 0.48
N SER A 40 -0.89 -8.55 1.43
CA SER A 40 -1.96 -8.73 2.39
C SER A 40 -2.92 -7.54 2.35
N GLY A 41 -4.22 -7.82 2.30
CA GLY A 41 -5.25 -6.80 2.43
C GLY A 41 -5.43 -6.42 3.90
N ALA A 42 -4.76 -5.35 4.33
CA ALA A 42 -4.84 -4.84 5.71
C ALA A 42 -6.21 -4.26 6.08
N GLY A 43 -7.09 -4.05 5.09
CA GLY A 43 -8.46 -3.57 5.30
C GLY A 43 -8.54 -2.06 5.41
N ASP A 44 -9.52 -1.57 6.17
CA ASP A 44 -9.72 -0.14 6.40
C ASP A 44 -8.81 0.41 7.50
N VAL A 45 -7.93 1.35 7.10
CA VAL A 45 -7.11 2.14 8.03
C VAL A 45 -7.70 3.55 8.21
N PRO A 46 -7.52 4.16 9.40
CA PRO A 46 -7.98 5.53 9.66
C PRO A 46 -7.16 6.55 8.87
N ASP A 47 -7.78 7.66 8.45
CA ASP A 47 -7.12 8.70 7.66
C ASP A 47 -5.88 9.30 8.34
N GLN A 48 -5.88 9.35 9.68
CA GLN A 48 -4.76 9.84 10.48
C GLN A 48 -3.53 8.91 10.42
N TYR A 49 -3.66 7.68 9.90
CA TYR A 49 -2.56 6.72 9.80
C TYR A 49 -1.39 7.28 8.98
N ILE A 50 -1.68 7.84 7.80
CA ILE A 50 -0.67 8.46 6.93
C ILE A 50 0.03 9.63 7.64
N GLU A 51 -0.71 10.44 8.40
CA GLU A 51 -0.13 11.56 9.14
C GLU A 51 0.85 11.09 10.22
N ARG A 52 0.49 10.00 10.92
CA ARG A 52 1.36 9.37 11.93
C ARG A 52 2.58 8.71 11.32
N MET A 53 2.46 8.18 10.10
CA MET A 53 3.60 7.58 9.40
C MET A 53 4.53 8.65 8.83
N ARG A 54 4.01 9.75 8.28
CA ARG A 54 4.84 10.83 7.70
C ARG A 54 5.76 11.53 8.70
N VAL A 55 5.42 11.55 9.99
CA VAL A 55 6.29 12.13 11.02
C VAL A 55 7.48 11.25 11.39
N LYS A 56 7.47 9.97 10.97
CA LYS A 56 8.58 9.06 11.24
C LYS A 56 9.70 9.25 10.20
N PRO A 57 10.96 9.44 10.64
CA PRO A 57 12.08 9.66 9.72
C PRO A 57 12.44 8.41 8.90
N GLU A 58 12.08 7.23 9.38
CA GLU A 58 12.32 5.94 8.72
C GLU A 58 11.26 5.57 7.68
N VAL A 59 10.18 6.37 7.56
CA VAL A 59 9.08 6.11 6.64
C VAL A 59 9.11 7.09 5.48
N VAL A 60 9.13 6.55 4.27
CA VAL A 60 9.01 7.36 3.05
C VAL A 60 7.54 7.36 2.63
N VAL A 61 6.99 8.57 2.41
CA VAL A 61 5.61 8.75 1.95
C VAL A 61 5.64 9.26 0.53
N MET A 62 5.17 8.45 -0.41
CA MET A 62 4.99 8.81 -1.81
C MET A 62 3.50 8.99 -2.08
N LYS A 63 3.15 10.04 -2.83
CA LYS A 63 1.77 10.28 -3.26
C LYS A 63 1.69 10.27 -4.77
N GLU A 64 0.90 9.36 -5.29
CA GLU A 64 0.59 9.30 -6.71
C GLU A 64 -0.58 10.25 -6.99
N ARG A 65 -0.35 11.24 -7.87
CA ARG A 65 -1.35 12.29 -8.14
C ARG A 65 -2.48 11.82 -9.06
N GLU A 66 -2.23 10.83 -9.91
CA GLU A 66 -3.19 10.40 -10.92
C GLU A 66 -4.34 9.61 -10.29
N ARG A 67 -4.04 8.67 -9.39
CA ARG A 67 -5.04 7.84 -8.71
C ARG A 67 -5.33 8.27 -7.27
N SER A 68 -4.72 9.37 -6.81
CA SER A 68 -4.80 9.84 -5.41
C SER A 68 -4.39 8.77 -4.38
N VAL A 69 -3.50 7.86 -4.78
CA VAL A 69 -2.99 6.78 -3.94
C VAL A 69 -1.81 7.28 -3.10
N THR A 70 -1.71 6.82 -1.86
CA THR A 70 -0.55 7.08 -1.01
C THR A 70 0.21 5.78 -0.79
N ILE A 71 1.49 5.76 -1.10
CA ILE A 71 2.38 4.63 -0.88
C ILE A 71 3.30 4.98 0.30
N LEU A 72 3.35 4.11 1.30
CA LEU A 72 4.22 4.23 2.47
C LEU A 72 5.27 3.15 2.39
N GLN A 73 6.55 3.52 2.39
CA GLN A 73 7.64 2.56 2.53
C GLN A 73 8.16 2.60 3.96
N HIS A 74 8.12 1.47 4.66
CA HIS A 74 8.69 1.33 6.00
C HIS A 74 9.58 0.08 6.08
N GLY A 75 10.90 0.27 5.98
CA GLY A 75 11.85 -0.84 6.05
C GLY A 75 11.66 -1.86 4.90
N GLU A 76 11.18 -3.05 5.23
CA GLU A 76 10.96 -4.17 4.29
C GLU A 76 9.48 -4.36 3.90
N VAL A 77 8.66 -3.32 4.05
CA VAL A 77 7.24 -3.36 3.71
C VAL A 77 6.82 -2.07 3.00
N PHE A 78 6.01 -2.21 1.97
CA PHE A 78 5.32 -1.13 1.28
C PHE A 78 3.82 -1.21 1.57
N GLU A 79 3.21 -0.12 1.97
CA GLU A 79 1.76 -0.04 2.18
C GLU A 79 1.14 0.86 1.11
N ILE A 80 0.16 0.34 0.40
CA ILE A 80 -0.61 1.06 -0.60
C ILE A 80 -1.92 1.46 0.04
N CYS A 81 -2.07 2.75 0.32
CA CYS A 81 -3.29 3.34 0.84
C CYS A 81 -4.12 3.90 -0.31
N LEU A 82 -5.19 3.19 -0.64
CA LEU A 82 -6.19 3.57 -1.62
C LEU A 82 -7.24 4.45 -0.94
N PRO A 83 -7.51 5.67 -1.45
CA PRO A 83 -8.64 6.45 -0.98
C PRO A 83 -9.90 5.60 -1.14
N SER A 84 -10.57 5.30 -0.03
CA SER A 84 -11.91 4.73 -0.07
C SER A 84 -12.77 5.72 -0.85
N GLU A 85 -13.30 5.33 -2.01
CA GLU A 85 -14.17 6.19 -2.82
C GLU A 85 -15.17 6.87 -1.89
N GLN A 86 -15.00 8.18 -1.68
CA GLN A 86 -16.11 9.00 -1.27
C GLN A 86 -17.04 8.96 -2.47
N SER A 87 -18.11 8.17 -2.35
CA SER A 87 -19.29 8.31 -3.19
C SER A 87 -19.61 9.80 -3.29
N ALA A 88 -19.53 10.33 -4.51
CA ALA A 88 -20.08 11.62 -4.89
C ALA A 88 -21.14 11.38 -5.96
#